data_AF-A0A2M9L8K3-F1
#
_entry.id   AF-A0A2M9L8K3-F1
#
_cell.length_a   1.000
_cell.length_b   1.000
_cell.length_c   1.000
_cell.angle_alpha   90.00
_cell.angle_beta   90.00
_cell.angle_gamma   90.00
#
_symmetry.space_group_name_H-M   'P 1'
#
loop_
_entity.id
_entity.type
_entity.pdbx_description
1 polymer ?
#
loop_
_entity_poly.entity_id
_entity_poly.type
_entity_poly.pdbx_seq_one_letter_code
_entity_poly.pdbx_strand_id
1 'polypeptide(L)'
;MRVLGVDPGLTRCGVGVVEGLPGRQLTMLGVGVVRTPPGDDLGPRLLAVERGLEEWLDRYSPELVAVERVFAQHNVRTVMGTAQASAVAVLCATRRGIPVTLHTPSEVKAAVTGSGRADKAQVTAMVTRLLRLDAPPKPADAADALALAICHIWRGGTTNRLTAAIKAHTAGGNWHGTPAAEPAEQQSGAPRAAYGRVPGRPRNSTRP
;
A
#
# COMPACT_ATOMS: atom_id res chain seq x y z
N MET A 1 -4.12 15.06 -2.15
CA MET A 1 -3.88 13.78 -1.48
C MET A 1 -3.72 13.99 0.01
N ARG A 2 -4.82 13.80 0.72
CA ARG A 2 -4.90 13.56 2.16
C ARG A 2 -4.86 12.05 2.42
N VAL A 3 -3.92 11.60 3.24
CA VAL A 3 -3.80 10.20 3.65
C VAL A 3 -3.98 10.09 5.16
N LEU A 4 -4.86 9.20 5.60
CA LEU A 4 -4.95 8.75 6.99
C LEU A 4 -4.02 7.55 7.18
N GLY A 5 -2.94 7.72 7.93
CA GLY A 5 -2.11 6.63 8.42
C GLY A 5 -2.70 6.01 9.68
N VAL A 6 -2.70 4.68 9.76
CA VAL A 6 -3.24 3.89 10.88
C VAL A 6 -2.21 2.86 11.33
N ASP A 7 -1.69 3.02 12.54
CA ASP A 7 -0.89 2.04 13.28
C ASP A 7 -1.83 1.22 14.19
N PRO A 8 -2.23 -0.01 13.80
CA PRO A 8 -3.34 -0.70 14.41
C PRO A 8 -2.94 -1.44 15.69
N GLY A 9 -3.67 -1.18 16.78
CA GLY A 9 -3.55 -1.94 18.01
C GLY A 9 -4.84 -1.91 18.81
N LEU A 10 -5.21 -3.06 19.40
CA LEU A 10 -6.50 -3.18 20.08
C LEU A 10 -6.61 -2.21 21.28
N THR A 11 -5.54 -2.04 22.07
CA THR A 11 -5.52 -1.10 23.22
C THR A 11 -5.23 0.35 22.81
N ARG A 12 -4.41 0.54 21.78
CA ARG A 12 -3.96 1.83 21.24
C ARG A 12 -3.84 1.67 19.73
N CYS A 13 -4.66 2.40 18.99
CA CYS A 13 -4.62 2.49 17.54
C CYS A 13 -4.16 3.90 17.18
N GLY A 14 -2.93 4.04 16.70
CA GLY A 14 -2.35 5.31 16.30
C GLY A 14 -2.96 5.80 14.99
N VAL A 15 -3.35 7.08 14.93
CA VAL A 15 -4.00 7.68 13.77
C VAL A 15 -3.38 9.04 13.45
N GLY A 16 -3.10 9.31 12.18
CA GLY A 16 -2.45 10.54 11.75
C GLY A 16 -2.79 10.90 10.31
N VAL A 17 -3.13 12.16 10.06
CA VAL A 17 -3.51 12.64 8.72
C VAL A 17 -2.45 13.58 8.19
N VAL A 18 -1.91 13.24 7.02
CA VAL A 18 -0.95 14.06 6.29
C VAL A 18 -1.53 14.43 4.93
N GLU A 19 -1.40 15.69 4.56
CA GLU A 19 -1.69 16.20 3.23
C GLU A 19 -0.41 16.53 2.47
N GLY A 20 -0.39 16.24 1.17
CA GLY A 20 0.64 16.74 0.29
C GLY A 20 0.70 16.05 -1.06
N LEU A 21 1.85 16.18 -1.71
CA LEU A 21 2.18 15.53 -2.97
C LEU A 21 3.66 15.09 -2.96
N PRO A 22 4.03 14.05 -3.74
CA PRO A 22 5.42 13.62 -3.87
C PRO A 22 6.36 14.76 -4.29
N GLY A 23 7.44 14.97 -3.53
CA GLY A 23 8.42 16.03 -3.79
C GLY A 23 7.96 17.45 -3.45
N ARG A 24 6.79 17.63 -2.81
CA ARG A 24 6.34 18.91 -2.26
C ARG A 24 6.35 18.86 -0.73
N GLN A 25 6.19 20.02 -0.09
CA GLN A 25 6.02 20.09 1.35
C GLN A 25 4.80 19.28 1.79
N LEU A 26 4.93 18.56 2.91
CA LEU A 26 3.85 17.82 3.55
C LEU A 26 3.34 18.61 4.76
N THR A 27 2.04 18.51 5.03
CA THR A 27 1.37 19.18 6.15
C THR A 27 0.67 18.15 7.03
N MET A 28 0.86 18.21 8.34
CA MET A 28 0.08 17.43 9.29
C MET A 28 -1.27 18.12 9.52
N LEU A 29 -2.37 17.43 9.25
CA LEU A 29 -3.73 17.94 9.53
C LEU A 29 -4.24 17.51 10.92
N GLY A 30 -3.69 16.43 11.47
CA GLY A 30 -3.98 15.97 12.82
C GLY A 30 -3.27 14.68 13.16
N VAL A 31 -3.10 14.41 14.45
CA VAL A 31 -2.58 13.13 14.95
C VAL A 31 -3.15 12.81 16.33
N GLY A 32 -3.32 11.52 16.63
CA GLY A 32 -3.97 11.05 17.85
C GLY A 32 -3.84 9.53 18.04
N VAL A 33 -4.53 9.03 19.05
CA VAL A 33 -4.61 7.59 19.36
C VAL A 33 -6.04 7.27 19.80
N VAL A 34 -6.70 6.37 19.07
CA VAL A 34 -7.94 5.73 19.52
C VAL A 34 -7.55 4.72 20.61
N ARG A 35 -8.20 4.79 21.78
CA ARG A 35 -7.89 3.97 22.95
C ARG A 35 -9.07 3.09 23.31
N THR A 36 -8.79 1.86 23.75
CA THR A 36 -9.81 1.00 24.36
C THR A 36 -9.35 0.55 25.75
N PRO A 37 -10.27 0.40 26.72
CA PRO A 37 -9.92 -0.18 28.01
C PRO A 37 -9.44 -1.62 27.84
N PRO A 38 -8.29 -2.01 28.42
CA PRO A 38 -7.77 -3.37 28.25
C PRO A 38 -8.58 -4.44 29.00
N GLY A 39 -9.43 -4.05 29.95
CA GLY A 39 -10.30 -4.93 30.72
C GLY A 39 -11.66 -5.23 30.08
N ASP A 40 -12.01 -4.56 28.98
CA ASP A 40 -13.25 -4.82 28.25
C ASP A 40 -13.16 -6.06 27.36
N ASP A 41 -14.30 -6.69 27.08
CA ASP A 41 -14.39 -7.79 26.11
C ASP A 41 -14.00 -7.35 24.69
N LEU A 42 -13.57 -8.32 23.87
CA LEU A 42 -13.10 -8.06 22.50
C LEU A 42 -14.12 -7.30 21.64
N GLY A 43 -15.41 -7.67 21.69
CA GLY A 43 -16.47 -7.04 20.90
C GLY A 43 -16.61 -5.53 21.17
N PRO A 44 -16.89 -5.11 22.42
CA PRO A 44 -16.88 -3.70 22.83
C PRO A 44 -15.62 -2.94 22.41
N ARG A 45 -14.44 -3.57 22.51
CA ARG A 45 -13.17 -2.94 22.12
C ARG A 45 -13.05 -2.73 20.61
N LEU A 46 -13.47 -3.69 19.79
CA LEU A 46 -13.51 -3.52 18.33
C LEU A 46 -14.52 -2.44 17.91
N LEU A 47 -15.66 -2.33 18.60
CA LEU A 47 -16.65 -1.26 18.39
C LEU A 47 -16.09 0.13 18.79
N ALA A 48 -15.28 0.21 19.84
CA ALA A 48 -14.59 1.44 20.21
C ALA A 48 -13.49 1.83 19.18
N VAL A 49 -12.79 0.85 18.61
CA VAL A 49 -11.86 1.07 17.49
C VAL A 49 -12.61 1.54 16.23
N GLU A 50 -13.74 0.92 15.87
CA GLU A 50 -14.60 1.34 14.74
C GLU A 50 -15.01 2.81 14.91
N ARG A 51 -15.69 3.15 16.02
CA ARG A 51 -16.16 4.52 16.29
C ARG A 51 -15.05 5.56 16.20
N GLY A 52 -13.91 5.28 16.84
CA GLY A 52 -12.77 6.18 16.79
C GLY A 52 -12.14 6.33 15.40
N LEU A 53 -12.22 5.32 14.53
CA LEU A 53 -11.78 5.43 13.14
C LEU A 53 -12.80 6.19 12.28
N GLU A 54 -14.09 5.92 12.45
CA GLU A 54 -15.17 6.64 11.75
C GLU A 54 -15.09 8.16 12.03
N GLU A 55 -14.86 8.58 13.29
CA GLU A 55 -14.64 9.99 13.65
C GLU A 55 -13.51 10.67 12.84
N TRP A 56 -12.42 9.94 12.57
CA TRP A 56 -11.27 10.46 11.81
C TRP A 56 -11.54 10.47 10.31
N LEU A 57 -12.26 9.47 9.80
CA LEU A 57 -12.71 9.39 8.41
C LEU A 57 -13.70 10.52 8.08
N ASP A 58 -14.65 10.81 8.99
CA ASP A 58 -15.56 11.95 8.88
C ASP A 58 -14.82 13.28 8.95
N ARG A 59 -14.06 13.52 10.03
CA ARG A 59 -13.38 14.81 10.28
C ARG A 59 -12.43 15.23 9.17
N TYR A 60 -11.68 14.29 8.62
CA TYR A 60 -10.60 14.60 7.68
C TYR A 60 -10.89 14.22 6.23
N SER A 61 -11.93 13.42 5.96
CA SER A 61 -12.32 12.94 4.62
C SER A 61 -11.10 12.56 3.74
N PRO A 62 -10.28 11.59 4.18
CA PRO A 62 -9.05 11.22 3.49
C PRO A 62 -9.33 10.59 2.12
N GLU A 63 -8.44 10.83 1.16
CA GLU A 63 -8.50 10.22 -0.18
C GLU A 63 -8.02 8.76 -0.18
N LEU A 64 -7.29 8.35 0.87
CA LEU A 64 -6.75 7.00 1.06
C LEU A 64 -6.43 6.71 2.53
N VAL A 65 -6.54 5.45 2.94
CA VAL A 65 -6.07 4.95 4.25
C VAL A 65 -4.84 4.06 4.10
N ALA A 66 -3.77 4.39 4.82
CA ALA A 66 -2.51 3.67 4.84
C ALA A 66 -2.37 2.94 6.19
N VAL A 67 -2.49 1.61 6.18
CA VAL A 67 -2.50 0.78 7.40
C VAL A 67 -1.17 0.02 7.54
N GLU A 68 -0.63 -0.10 8.75
CA GLU A 68 0.53 -0.98 8.95
C GLU A 68 0.15 -2.46 8.72
N ARG A 69 0.99 -3.17 7.97
CA ARG A 69 0.87 -4.60 7.73
C ARG A 69 1.39 -5.36 8.95
N VAL A 70 0.48 -6.12 9.55
CA VAL A 70 0.76 -6.95 10.72
C VAL A 70 1.65 -8.15 10.36
N PHE A 71 2.70 -8.39 11.15
CA PHE A 71 3.59 -9.54 11.01
C PHE A 71 3.58 -10.40 12.28
N ALA A 72 3.32 -11.71 12.12
CA ALA A 72 3.55 -12.69 13.17
C ALA A 72 5.00 -13.20 13.09
N GLN A 73 5.82 -12.93 14.12
CA GLN A 73 7.12 -13.60 14.27
C GLN A 73 7.26 -14.33 15.61
N HIS A 74 6.98 -13.69 16.76
CA HIS A 74 7.27 -14.30 18.07
C HIS A 74 6.20 -14.12 19.17
N ASN A 75 5.09 -13.40 18.94
CA ASN A 75 4.13 -13.11 20.01
C ASN A 75 2.65 -13.12 19.52
N VAL A 76 2.10 -14.33 19.36
CA VAL A 76 0.80 -14.56 18.69
C VAL A 76 -0.37 -13.84 19.37
N ARG A 77 -0.37 -13.73 20.72
CA ARG A 77 -1.49 -13.13 21.47
C ARG A 77 -1.67 -11.63 21.18
N THR A 78 -0.60 -10.85 21.19
CA THR A 78 -0.66 -9.41 20.86
C THR A 78 -0.88 -9.18 19.37
N VAL A 79 -0.25 -9.99 18.51
CA VAL A 79 -0.44 -9.94 17.05
C VAL A 79 -1.90 -10.14 16.65
N MET A 80 -2.64 -11.02 17.32
CA MET A 80 -4.07 -11.25 17.03
C MET A 80 -4.91 -9.98 17.25
N GLY A 81 -4.72 -9.28 18.38
CA GLY A 81 -5.44 -8.03 18.65
C GLY A 81 -5.12 -6.91 17.66
N THR A 82 -3.85 -6.80 17.25
CA THR A 82 -3.41 -5.87 16.21
C THR A 82 -3.98 -6.23 14.83
N ALA A 83 -4.04 -7.52 14.47
CA ALA A 83 -4.69 -7.98 13.22
C ALA A 83 -6.20 -7.69 13.21
N GLN A 84 -6.89 -7.88 14.33
CA GLN A 84 -8.31 -7.56 14.47
C GLN A 84 -8.57 -6.04 14.35
N ALA A 85 -7.77 -5.21 15.01
CA ALA A 85 -7.86 -3.74 14.87
C ALA A 85 -7.54 -3.27 13.43
N SER A 86 -6.56 -3.90 12.77
CA SER A 86 -6.23 -3.65 11.36
C SER A 86 -7.41 -3.97 10.43
N ALA A 87 -8.09 -5.09 10.65
CA ALA A 87 -9.28 -5.47 9.88
C ALA A 87 -10.43 -4.45 10.05
N VAL A 88 -10.65 -3.90 11.25
CA VAL A 88 -11.63 -2.82 11.47
C VAL A 88 -11.26 -1.57 10.65
N ALA A 89 -9.99 -1.15 10.64
CA ALA A 89 -9.55 -0.01 9.84
C ALA A 89 -9.73 -0.21 8.33
N VAL A 90 -9.44 -1.41 7.81
CA VAL A 90 -9.72 -1.77 6.42
C VAL A 90 -11.22 -1.71 6.13
N LEU A 91 -12.06 -2.23 7.03
CA LEU A 91 -13.51 -2.27 6.88
C LEU A 91 -14.15 -0.88 6.85
N CYS A 92 -13.84 0.00 7.82
CA CYS A 92 -14.38 1.37 7.88
C CYS A 92 -14.07 2.16 6.61
N ALA A 93 -12.82 2.11 6.14
CA ALA A 93 -12.41 2.78 4.91
C ALA A 93 -13.11 2.21 3.67
N THR A 94 -13.14 0.87 3.54
CA THR A 94 -13.75 0.18 2.39
C THR A 94 -15.26 0.42 2.30
N ARG A 95 -15.97 0.47 3.44
CA ARG A 95 -17.42 0.80 3.50
C ARG A 95 -17.73 2.20 2.96
N ARG A 96 -16.78 3.13 3.02
CA ARG A 96 -16.87 4.49 2.48
C ARG A 96 -16.36 4.62 1.03
N GLY A 97 -15.93 3.52 0.41
CA GLY A 97 -15.29 3.53 -0.91
C GLY A 97 -13.88 4.13 -0.91
N ILE A 98 -13.27 4.35 0.26
CA ILE A 98 -11.92 4.92 0.38
C ILE A 98 -10.91 3.79 0.17
N PRO A 99 -9.96 3.92 -0.78
CA PRO A 99 -8.95 2.89 -1.02
C PRO A 99 -8.04 2.71 0.19
N VAL A 100 -7.57 1.46 0.38
CA VAL A 100 -6.69 1.08 1.49
C VAL A 100 -5.39 0.49 0.95
N THR A 101 -4.26 0.81 1.58
CA THR A 101 -2.94 0.23 1.27
C THR A 101 -2.24 -0.24 2.54
N LEU A 102 -1.69 -1.46 2.50
CA LEU A 102 -0.96 -2.08 3.62
C LEU A 102 0.56 -1.92 3.43
N HIS A 103 1.22 -1.16 4.31
CA HIS A 103 2.68 -0.95 4.27
C HIS A 103 3.38 -1.73 5.37
N THR A 104 4.55 -2.29 5.07
CA THR A 104 5.38 -2.99 6.06
C THR A 104 6.21 -2.00 6.91
N PRO A 105 6.61 -2.34 8.14
CA PRO A 105 7.49 -1.48 8.95
C PRO A 105 8.80 -1.11 8.23
N SER A 106 9.41 -2.08 7.54
CA SER A 106 10.63 -1.87 6.75
C SER A 106 10.41 -0.90 5.58
N GLU A 107 9.24 -0.95 4.92
CA GLU A 107 8.86 0.00 3.89
C GLU A 107 8.71 1.41 4.45
N VAL A 108 7.97 1.58 5.56
CA VAL A 108 7.75 2.87 6.23
C VAL A 108 9.09 3.50 6.63
N LYS A 109 9.94 2.72 7.30
CA LYS A 109 11.30 3.14 7.70
C LYS A 109 12.14 3.55 6.50
N ALA A 110 12.15 2.76 5.42
CA ALA A 110 12.89 3.09 4.21
C ALA A 110 12.40 4.37 3.52
N ALA A 111 11.08 4.59 3.45
CA ALA A 111 10.53 5.81 2.85
C ALA A 111 10.87 7.06 3.66
N VAL A 112 10.76 6.99 4.99
CA VAL A 112 10.93 8.16 5.87
C VAL A 112 12.40 8.47 6.16
N THR A 113 13.25 7.45 6.32
CA THR A 113 14.64 7.61 6.77
C THR A 113 15.70 7.27 5.72
N GLY A 114 15.31 6.66 4.60
CA GLY A 114 16.24 6.06 3.63
C GLY A 114 16.73 4.65 3.99
N SER A 115 16.46 4.16 5.21
CA SER A 115 16.86 2.82 5.66
C SER A 115 15.69 2.03 6.23
N GLY A 116 15.44 0.83 5.70
CA GLY A 116 14.44 -0.10 6.25
C GLY A 116 14.80 -0.64 7.65
N ARG A 117 16.03 -0.40 8.13
CA ARG A 117 16.53 -0.86 9.43
C ARG A 117 16.53 0.22 10.52
N ALA A 118 16.04 1.42 10.23
CA ALA A 118 16.05 2.54 11.17
C ALA A 118 15.30 2.25 12.48
N ASP A 119 15.74 2.89 13.56
CA ASP A 119 15.08 2.81 14.88
C ASP A 119 13.91 3.82 15.00
N LYS A 120 13.13 3.71 16.10
CA LYS A 120 11.95 4.57 16.31
C LYS A 120 12.32 6.04 16.59
N ALA A 121 13.49 6.33 17.14
CA ALA A 121 13.94 7.71 17.36
C ALA A 121 14.33 8.36 16.02
N GLN A 122 15.02 7.64 15.14
CA GLN A 122 15.35 8.07 13.78
C GLN A 122 14.08 8.34 12.94
N VAL A 123 13.09 7.44 12.99
CA VAL A 123 11.79 7.66 12.34
C VAL A 123 11.10 8.91 12.90
N THR A 124 11.04 9.05 14.23
CA THR A 124 10.40 10.22 14.89
C THR A 124 11.08 11.54 14.50
N ALA A 125 12.41 11.60 14.52
CA ALA A 125 13.18 12.78 14.13
C ALA A 125 12.94 13.15 12.66
N MET A 126 12.87 12.16 11.78
CA MET A 126 12.59 12.39 10.36
C MET A 126 11.14 12.84 10.12
N VAL A 127 10.13 12.22 10.75
CA VAL A 127 8.73 12.69 10.70
C VAL A 127 8.62 14.15 11.13
N THR A 128 9.24 14.49 12.26
CA THR A 128 9.30 15.86 12.81
C THR A 128 9.88 16.84 11.78
N ARG A 129 11.03 16.51 11.18
CA ARG A 129 11.71 17.34 10.17
C ARG A 129 10.90 17.49 8.89
N LEU A 130 10.28 16.41 8.40
CA LEU A 130 9.57 16.37 7.12
C LEU A 130 8.24 17.15 7.17
N LEU A 131 7.55 17.10 8.31
CA LEU A 131 6.32 17.84 8.57
C LEU A 131 6.58 19.26 9.12
N ARG A 132 7.85 19.65 9.31
CA ARG A 132 8.30 20.93 9.90
C ARG A 132 7.64 21.22 11.26
N LEU A 133 7.60 20.22 12.13
CA LEU A 133 7.08 20.38 13.49
C LEU A 133 8.18 20.93 14.40
N ASP A 134 7.85 21.89 15.27
CA ASP A 134 8.79 22.48 16.23
C ASP A 134 9.28 21.49 17.29
N ALA A 135 8.52 20.42 17.51
CA ALA A 135 8.82 19.35 18.47
C ALA A 135 8.31 17.99 17.96
N PRO A 136 8.85 16.87 18.48
CA PRO A 136 8.35 15.54 18.17
C PRO A 136 6.83 15.40 18.36
N PRO A 137 6.10 14.77 17.41
CA PRO A 137 4.66 14.64 17.48
C PRO A 137 4.25 13.82 18.71
N LYS A 138 3.18 14.25 19.39
CA LYS A 138 2.63 13.60 20.58
C LYS A 138 1.21 13.08 20.28
N PRO A 139 0.77 11.96 20.89
CA PRO A 139 1.48 11.10 21.85
C PRO A 139 2.55 10.20 21.19
N ALA A 140 3.22 9.33 21.94
CA ALA A 140 4.39 8.54 21.47
C ALA A 140 4.18 7.59 20.27
N ASP A 141 2.92 7.36 19.84
CA ASP A 141 2.57 6.52 18.68
C ASP A 141 2.18 7.40 17.46
N ALA A 142 2.14 8.72 17.64
CA ALA A 142 1.84 9.70 16.60
C ALA A 142 2.84 9.64 15.44
N ALA A 143 4.12 9.42 15.75
CA ALA A 143 5.18 9.35 14.75
C ALA A 143 4.97 8.20 13.76
N ASP A 144 4.50 7.03 14.22
CA ASP A 144 4.36 5.83 13.38
C ASP A 144 3.16 5.99 12.42
N ALA A 145 2.02 6.48 12.93
CA ALA A 145 0.85 6.82 12.11
C ALA A 145 1.16 7.90 11.06
N LEU A 146 1.90 8.94 11.41
CA LEU A 146 2.34 9.97 10.45
C LEU A 146 3.34 9.40 9.43
N ALA A 147 4.26 8.52 9.87
CA ALA A 147 5.22 7.86 8.99
C ALA A 147 4.53 6.98 7.94
N LEU A 148 3.44 6.27 8.30
CA LEU A 148 2.61 5.51 7.36
C LEU A 148 1.97 6.40 6.29
N ALA A 149 1.42 7.55 6.67
CA ALA A 149 0.83 8.51 5.73
C ALA A 149 1.89 9.10 4.78
N ILE A 150 3.04 9.53 5.30
CA ILE A 150 4.20 10.01 4.52
C ILE A 150 4.69 8.92 3.55
N CYS A 151 4.87 7.70 4.06
CA CYS A 151 5.28 6.53 3.28
C CYS A 151 4.36 6.32 2.07
N HIS A 152 3.04 6.38 2.26
CA HIS A 152 2.11 6.26 1.15
C HIS A 152 2.26 7.40 0.14
N ILE A 153 2.19 8.67 0.57
CA ILE A 153 2.22 9.84 -0.32
C ILE A 153 3.44 9.79 -1.25
N TRP A 154 4.60 9.43 -0.72
CA TRP A 154 5.83 9.36 -1.52
C TRP A 154 5.91 8.12 -2.42
N ARG A 155 5.48 6.95 -1.94
CA ARG A 155 5.51 5.71 -2.74
C ARG A 155 4.50 5.77 -3.90
N GLY A 156 3.33 6.38 -3.67
CA GLY A 156 2.36 6.70 -4.72
C GLY A 156 2.95 7.57 -5.83
N GLY A 157 3.85 8.50 -5.49
CA GLY A 157 4.59 9.29 -6.48
C GLY A 157 5.50 8.47 -7.40
N THR A 158 6.26 7.53 -6.83
CA THR A 158 7.16 6.66 -7.59
C THR A 158 6.37 5.74 -8.54
N THR A 159 5.33 5.08 -8.03
CA THR A 159 4.48 4.20 -8.86
C THR A 159 3.77 5.00 -9.96
N ASN A 160 3.17 6.15 -9.63
CA ASN A 160 2.41 6.92 -10.61
C ASN A 160 3.31 7.55 -11.69
N ARG A 161 4.55 7.95 -11.35
CA ARG A 161 5.56 8.34 -12.36
C ARG A 161 5.94 7.18 -13.27
N LEU A 162 6.15 5.98 -12.72
CA LEU A 162 6.49 4.79 -13.51
C LEU A 162 5.33 4.39 -14.44
N THR A 163 4.09 4.38 -13.95
CA THR A 163 2.88 4.11 -14.75
C THR A 163 2.66 5.17 -15.82
N ALA A 164 2.90 6.46 -15.52
CA ALA A 164 2.81 7.53 -16.51
C ALA A 164 3.89 7.39 -17.60
N ALA A 165 5.13 7.03 -17.24
CA ALA A 165 6.20 6.77 -18.20
C ALA A 165 5.91 5.55 -19.09
N ILE A 166 5.39 4.46 -18.51
CA ILE A 166 4.96 3.27 -19.27
C ILE A 166 3.83 3.62 -20.24
N LYS A 167 2.82 4.38 -19.80
CA LYS A 167 1.73 4.88 -20.67
C LYS A 167 2.24 5.79 -21.79
N ALA A 168 3.16 6.70 -21.49
CA ALA A 168 3.77 7.58 -22.51
C ALA A 168 4.58 6.79 -23.54
N HIS A 169 5.33 5.77 -23.11
CA HIS A 169 6.11 4.92 -24.00
C HIS A 169 5.22 4.03 -24.89
N THR A 170 4.14 3.46 -24.34
CA THR A 170 3.16 2.68 -25.13
C THR A 170 2.30 3.55 -26.05
N ALA A 171 1.97 4.79 -25.67
CA ALA A 171 1.26 5.72 -26.54
C ALA A 171 2.15 6.32 -27.65
N GLY A 172 3.46 6.42 -27.43
CA GLY A 172 4.43 6.88 -28.44
C GLY A 172 4.96 5.78 -29.38
N GLY A 173 4.59 4.52 -29.13
CA GLY A 173 5.13 3.34 -29.81
C GLY A 173 4.57 3.06 -31.20
N ASN A 174 4.46 4.06 -32.08
CA ASN A 174 4.04 3.84 -33.47
C ASN A 174 5.23 3.40 -34.34
N TRP A 175 5.68 2.14 -34.14
CA TRP A 175 6.78 1.54 -34.89
C TRP A 175 6.33 1.17 -36.32
N HIS A 176 6.39 2.14 -37.24
CA HIS A 176 6.35 1.87 -38.67
C HIS A 176 7.69 1.27 -39.13
N GLY A 177 7.94 0.03 -38.73
CA GLY A 177 8.97 -0.81 -39.35
C GLY A 177 8.53 -1.20 -40.76
N THR A 178 9.04 -0.52 -41.78
CA THR A 178 8.94 -0.97 -43.17
C THR A 178 9.53 -2.37 -43.28
N PRO A 179 8.83 -3.37 -43.86
CA PRO A 179 9.43 -4.68 -44.10
C PRO A 179 10.63 -4.51 -45.04
N ALA A 180 11.83 -4.89 -44.58
CA ALA A 180 12.99 -4.97 -45.45
C ALA A 180 12.73 -6.07 -46.50
N ALA A 181 12.94 -5.76 -47.77
CA ALA A 181 12.74 -6.72 -48.85
C ALA A 181 13.74 -7.88 -48.72
N GLU A 182 13.23 -9.12 -48.80
CA GLU A 182 14.04 -10.33 -48.76
C GLU A 182 14.94 -10.43 -50.00
N PRO A 183 16.25 -10.72 -49.86
CA PRO A 183 17.11 -11.06 -50.98
C PRO A 183 16.71 -12.42 -51.58
N ALA A 184 16.64 -12.50 -52.91
CA ALA A 184 16.30 -13.74 -53.60
C ALA A 184 17.43 -14.78 -53.53
N GLU A 185 17.27 -15.82 -52.70
CA GLU A 185 18.17 -16.97 -52.72
C GLU A 185 17.84 -17.92 -53.88
N GLN A 186 18.83 -18.10 -54.78
CA GLN A 186 18.82 -19.16 -55.77
C GLN A 186 19.21 -20.49 -55.10
N GLN A 187 18.29 -21.47 -55.04
CA GLN A 187 18.66 -22.85 -54.76
C GLN A 187 18.06 -23.83 -55.77
N SER A 188 18.95 -24.58 -56.40
CA SER A 188 18.68 -25.64 -57.34
C SER A 188 18.41 -26.98 -56.63
N GLY A 189 17.41 -27.74 -57.10
CA GLY A 189 17.56 -29.21 -57.19
C GLY A 189 16.87 -30.11 -56.16
N ALA A 190 15.55 -30.32 -56.34
CA ALA A 190 14.90 -31.65 -56.28
C ALA A 190 14.79 -32.38 -54.87
N PRO A 191 14.09 -33.53 -54.74
CA PRO A 191 12.76 -33.45 -54.12
C PRO A 191 12.31 -34.55 -53.11
N ARG A 192 11.23 -34.24 -52.36
CA ARG A 192 10.14 -35.13 -51.83
C ARG A 192 10.42 -36.26 -50.81
N ALA A 193 9.81 -36.10 -49.63
CA ALA A 193 8.92 -37.08 -48.93
C ALA A 193 8.14 -36.30 -47.85
N ALA A 194 6.80 -36.23 -47.75
CA ALA A 194 5.72 -37.24 -47.62
C ALA A 194 5.36 -37.58 -46.15
N TYR A 195 4.03 -37.67 -45.87
CA TYR A 195 3.34 -37.92 -44.57
C TYR A 195 3.33 -36.76 -43.55
N GLY A 196 2.25 -36.52 -42.77
CA GLY A 196 0.95 -37.22 -42.68
C GLY A 196 -0.12 -36.43 -41.86
N ARG A 197 -1.40 -36.85 -41.95
CA ARG A 197 -2.63 -36.07 -41.60
C ARG A 197 -3.70 -36.99 -40.90
N VAL A 198 -4.72 -36.55 -40.15
CA VAL A 198 -5.21 -35.17 -39.86
C VAL A 198 -5.35 -34.82 -38.35
N PRO A 199 -6.26 -35.37 -37.51
CA PRO A 199 -6.85 -34.54 -36.42
C PRO A 199 -6.99 -35.17 -35.01
N GLY A 200 -7.26 -34.31 -34.01
CA GLY A 200 -7.72 -34.73 -32.67
C GLY A 200 -9.25 -34.85 -32.55
N ARG A 201 -9.74 -35.27 -31.36
CA ARG A 201 -11.15 -35.19 -30.90
C ARG A 201 -11.26 -35.33 -29.35
N PRO A 202 -12.42 -35.23 -28.68
CA PRO A 202 -12.55 -34.25 -27.59
C PRO A 202 -13.09 -34.79 -26.24
N ARG A 203 -13.18 -33.86 -25.26
CA ARG A 203 -14.08 -33.76 -24.09
C ARG A 203 -14.87 -35.01 -23.59
N ASN A 204 -14.79 -35.21 -22.27
CA ASN A 204 -15.88 -35.01 -21.25
C ASN A 204 -16.11 -36.17 -20.26
N SER A 205 -16.77 -35.80 -19.16
CA SER A 205 -17.61 -36.58 -18.22
C SER A 205 -17.02 -37.32 -16.98
N THR A 206 -17.44 -36.80 -15.82
CA THR A 206 -18.02 -37.48 -14.62
C THR A 206 -17.25 -38.50 -13.76
N ARG A 207 -17.00 -38.06 -12.51
CA ARG A 207 -17.29 -38.74 -11.20
C ARG A 207 -16.56 -40.09 -10.89
N PRO A 208 -16.64 -40.67 -9.66
CA PRO A 208 -17.49 -40.39 -8.48
C PRO A 208 -17.44 -38.97 -7.90
#